data_AF-A0A820ABT7-F1
#
_entry.id   AF-A0A820ABT7-F1
#
_cell.length_a   1.000
_cell.length_b   1.000
_cell.length_c   1.000
_cell.angle_alpha   90.00
_cell.angle_beta   90.00
_cell.angle_gamma   90.00
#
_symmetry.space_group_name_H-M   'P 1'
#
loop_
_entity.id
_entity.type
_entity.pdbx_description
1 polymer ?
#
loop_
_entity_poly.entity_id
_entity_poly.type
_entity_poly.pdbx_seq_one_letter_code
_entity_poly.pdbx_strand_id
1 'polypeptide(L)'
;MNWDDHYTTHRFQGLFLIQTERFLQTQLNETCAQQKLETAAQNLIDNDTYDEEAIDNDNNDEEQFQIQSAEHDKKYVLVNTRIDYQYRSDILNRMCLYDVFSIFYKKKMNTTDLKYLSKIAGSTEEKISQKGRPPNERFLFQKQHPQATTYLMMKYSESHVPVLYGPQIPRQDRDDTRERYCRAILTLFLPWRTVTDICDISQTWEDAFKSRQHLILRHSWAIIENIQLLHECKKDRDDHLLQVIAEAQTDNSLVDPVLIPTNQVDSEYGTDDSDDLLELLGNLDENTVAMLNPTKKLNR
;
A
#
# COMPACT_ATOMS: atom_id res chain seq x y z
N MET A 1 -23.76 -25.19 -26.46
CA MET A 1 -22.61 -24.32 -26.81
C MET A 1 -22.59 -23.22 -25.76
N ASN A 2 -21.71 -23.38 -24.76
CA ASN A 2 -21.57 -22.42 -23.67
C ASN A 2 -20.39 -21.52 -24.03
N TRP A 3 -20.68 -20.34 -24.60
CA TRP A 3 -19.67 -19.34 -24.87
C TRP A 3 -19.43 -18.56 -23.58
N ASP A 4 -18.69 -19.19 -22.68
CA ASP A 4 -18.21 -18.54 -21.46
C ASP A 4 -16.98 -17.69 -21.83
N ASP A 5 -17.25 -16.65 -22.62
CA ASP A 5 -16.28 -15.77 -23.23
C ASP A 5 -15.81 -14.77 -22.15
N HIS A 6 -14.81 -15.18 -21.36
CA HIS A 6 -14.14 -14.29 -20.42
C HIS A 6 -13.19 -13.37 -21.20
N TYR A 7 -13.69 -12.21 -21.64
CA TYR A 7 -12.96 -11.16 -22.38
C TYR A 7 -11.94 -10.39 -21.55
N THR A 8 -11.10 -11.08 -20.78
CA THR A 8 -9.91 -10.46 -20.17
C THR A 8 -8.71 -11.33 -20.48
N THR A 9 -7.89 -10.90 -21.44
CA THR A 9 -6.59 -11.54 -21.71
C THR A 9 -5.63 -11.40 -20.53
N HIS A 10 -5.93 -10.48 -19.61
CA HIS A 10 -5.09 -10.16 -18.45
C HIS A 10 -5.61 -10.88 -17.22
N ARG A 11 -4.68 -11.34 -16.39
CA ARG A 11 -4.99 -11.88 -15.07
C ARG A 11 -4.72 -10.84 -14.01
N PHE A 12 -5.46 -10.91 -12.93
CA PHE A 12 -5.42 -9.92 -11.86
C PHE A 12 -4.88 -10.55 -10.58
N GLN A 13 -4.21 -9.74 -9.76
CA GLN A 13 -3.72 -10.13 -8.44
C GLN A 13 -4.04 -9.03 -7.44
N GLY A 14 -4.72 -9.36 -6.35
CA GLY A 14 -5.02 -8.41 -5.30
C GLY A 14 -3.78 -7.89 -4.57
N LEU A 15 -3.72 -6.57 -4.33
CA LEU A 15 -2.67 -5.90 -3.56
C LEU A 15 -3.30 -4.90 -2.57
N PHE A 16 -3.07 -5.09 -1.27
CA PHE A 16 -3.62 -4.23 -0.22
C PHE A 16 -2.63 -3.10 0.09
N LEU A 17 -2.80 -1.98 -0.61
CA LEU A 17 -1.88 -0.85 -0.48
C LEU A 17 -1.99 -0.17 0.88
N ILE A 18 -3.22 0.00 1.39
CA ILE A 18 -3.48 0.76 2.63
C ILE A 18 -2.74 0.19 3.84
N GLN A 19 -2.64 -1.13 3.96
CA GLN A 19 -1.94 -1.78 5.06
C GLN A 19 -0.44 -1.46 5.01
N THR A 20 0.12 -1.49 3.80
CA THR A 20 1.54 -1.20 3.57
C THR A 20 1.85 0.27 3.84
N GLU A 21 1.01 1.19 3.36
CA GLU A 21 1.15 2.63 3.62
C GLU A 21 1.08 2.95 5.12
N ARG A 22 0.11 2.36 5.84
CA ARG A 22 -0.05 2.57 7.29
C ARG A 22 1.19 2.10 8.05
N PHE A 23 1.67 0.89 7.75
CA PHE A 23 2.90 0.37 8.37
C PHE A 23 4.08 1.31 8.15
N LEU A 24 4.29 1.77 6.90
CA LEU A 24 5.40 2.67 6.58
C LEU A 24 5.28 4.01 7.29
N GLN A 25 4.07 4.58 7.38
CA GLN A 25 3.84 5.82 8.13
C GLN A 25 4.11 5.63 9.63
N THR A 26 3.58 4.57 10.23
CA THR A 26 3.79 4.26 11.65
C THR A 26 5.28 4.08 11.96
N GLN A 27 5.98 3.30 11.14
CA GLN A 27 7.43 3.11 11.29
C GLN A 27 8.23 4.40 11.14
N LEU A 28 7.85 5.31 10.23
CA LEU A 28 8.48 6.62 10.10
C LEU A 28 8.30 7.43 11.39
N ASN A 29 7.08 7.47 11.92
CA ASN A 29 6.74 8.22 13.12
C ASN A 29 7.49 7.68 14.35
N GLU A 30 7.54 6.35 14.52
CA GLU A 30 8.29 5.68 15.59
C GLU A 30 9.78 6.00 15.51
N THR A 31 10.37 5.89 14.32
CA THR A 31 11.80 6.19 14.12
C THR A 31 12.10 7.66 14.40
N CYS A 32 11.20 8.57 14.01
CA CYS A 32 11.30 9.99 14.31
C CYS A 32 11.21 10.28 15.82
N ALA A 33 10.29 9.62 16.53
CA ALA A 33 10.14 9.75 17.97
C ALA A 33 11.39 9.25 18.70
N GLN A 34 11.94 8.09 18.31
CA GLN A 34 13.17 7.54 18.87
C GLN A 34 14.36 8.49 18.66
N GLN A 35 14.53 9.05 17.45
CA GLN A 35 15.61 10.00 17.18
C GLN A 35 15.49 11.30 18.01
N LYS A 36 14.26 11.79 18.23
CA LYS A 36 14.01 12.95 19.10
C LYS A 36 14.39 12.66 20.55
N LEU A 37 14.04 11.47 21.07
CA LEU A 37 14.40 11.03 22.42
C LEU A 37 15.91 10.88 22.58
N GLU A 38 16.60 10.26 21.63
CA GLU A 38 18.07 10.13 21.66
C GLU A 38 18.76 11.50 21.61
N THR A 39 18.28 12.41 20.77
CA THR A 39 18.82 13.78 20.69
C THR A 39 18.56 14.56 21.98
N ALA A 40 17.40 14.37 22.61
CA ALA A 40 17.09 14.98 23.91
C ALA A 40 17.94 14.40 25.04
N ALA A 41 18.14 13.09 25.08
CA ALA A 41 19.00 12.41 26.06
C ALA A 41 20.47 12.86 25.92
N GLN A 42 20.95 13.03 24.69
CA GLN A 42 22.31 13.52 24.41
C GLN A 42 22.50 14.99 24.84
N ASN A 43 21.42 15.78 24.89
CA ASN A 43 21.43 17.17 25.36
C ASN A 43 21.26 17.30 26.89
N LEU A 44 21.02 16.20 27.62
CA LEU A 44 20.80 16.17 29.07
C LEU A 44 21.99 15.61 29.87
N ILE A 45 23.20 15.56 29.29
CA ILE A 45 24.43 15.35 30.05
C ILE A 45 24.82 16.70 30.73
N ASP A 46 23.93 17.21 31.58
CA ASP A 46 24.25 18.04 32.75
C ASP A 46 22.98 18.25 33.60
N ASN A 47 23.00 17.59 34.76
CA ASN A 47 22.09 17.65 35.92
C ASN A 47 21.07 16.52 36.09
N ASP A 48 21.21 15.89 37.26
CA ASP A 48 20.44 14.80 37.83
C ASP A 48 18.96 15.12 38.08
N THR A 49 18.21 14.01 38.14
CA THR A 49 16.89 13.80 38.77
C THR A 49 15.69 14.22 37.92
N TYR A 50 14.86 13.25 37.50
CA TYR A 50 13.42 13.16 37.79
C TYR A 50 12.83 11.86 37.20
N ASP A 51 11.68 11.48 37.75
CA ASP A 51 11.13 10.13 37.85
C ASP A 51 10.72 9.45 36.53
N GLU A 52 10.96 8.13 36.47
CA GLU A 52 10.40 7.22 35.46
C GLU A 52 8.88 7.11 35.64
N GLU A 53 8.11 7.89 34.89
CA GLU A 53 6.76 7.45 34.50
C GLU A 53 6.89 6.67 33.19
N ALA A 54 6.74 5.36 33.29
CA ALA A 54 6.62 4.47 32.15
C ALA A 54 5.42 4.93 31.30
N ILE A 55 5.72 5.47 30.12
CA ILE A 55 4.71 5.65 29.08
C ILE A 55 4.23 4.25 28.72
N ASP A 56 3.00 3.96 29.13
CA ASP A 56 2.27 2.76 28.77
C ASP A 56 2.06 2.80 27.25
N ASN A 57 3.03 2.25 26.52
CA ASN A 57 2.96 2.07 25.08
C ASN A 57 2.04 0.87 24.84
N ASP A 58 0.75 1.07 25.09
CA ASP A 58 -0.26 0.04 24.93
C ASP A 58 -0.46 -0.22 23.43
N ASN A 59 0.38 -1.12 22.94
CA ASN A 59 0.23 -2.05 21.83
C ASN A 59 -0.65 -1.58 20.65
N ASN A 60 0.01 -1.12 19.59
CA ASN A 60 -0.54 -1.21 18.23
C ASN A 60 0.36 -2.05 17.30
N ASP A 61 1.09 -3.01 17.89
CA ASP A 61 1.95 -3.98 17.19
C ASP A 61 1.16 -5.11 16.50
N GLU A 62 -0.17 -4.96 16.36
CA GLU A 62 -1.00 -5.98 15.72
C GLU A 62 -0.75 -6.02 14.21
N GLU A 63 0.13 -6.94 13.82
CA GLU A 63 0.34 -7.33 12.44
C GLU A 63 -0.98 -7.76 11.79
N GLN A 64 -1.48 -6.96 10.86
CA GLN A 64 -2.73 -7.27 10.16
C GLN A 64 -2.49 -8.40 9.14
N PHE A 65 -3.34 -9.42 9.15
CA PHE A 65 -3.31 -10.49 8.16
C PHE A 65 -4.67 -10.62 7.48
N GLN A 66 -4.66 -10.78 6.15
CA GLN A 66 -5.87 -11.08 5.42
C GLN A 66 -6.13 -12.58 5.41
N ILE A 67 -7.38 -12.97 5.61
CA ILE A 67 -7.87 -14.34 5.45
C ILE A 67 -8.29 -14.53 3.98
N GLN A 68 -7.55 -15.34 3.21
CA GLN A 68 -7.91 -15.72 1.84
C GLN A 68 -8.39 -17.18 1.78
N SER A 69 -9.45 -17.46 1.02
CA SER A 69 -9.90 -18.84 0.78
C SER A 69 -8.92 -19.55 -0.14
N ALA A 70 -8.45 -20.74 0.24
CA ALA A 70 -7.78 -21.63 -0.70
C ALA A 70 -8.80 -22.10 -1.74
N GLU A 71 -8.48 -21.99 -3.04
CA GLU A 71 -9.44 -22.15 -4.16
C GLU A 71 -10.19 -23.49 -4.20
N HIS A 72 -9.83 -24.50 -3.40
CA HIS A 72 -10.44 -25.84 -3.44
C HIS A 72 -10.65 -26.53 -2.09
N ASP A 73 -10.28 -25.92 -0.97
CA ASP A 73 -10.52 -26.45 0.37
C ASP A 73 -11.16 -25.33 1.19
N LYS A 74 -12.10 -25.63 2.11
CA LYS A 74 -12.60 -24.67 3.13
C LYS A 74 -11.52 -24.28 4.15
N LYS A 75 -10.30 -24.03 3.67
CA LYS A 75 -9.11 -23.66 4.40
C LYS A 75 -8.81 -22.22 4.08
N TYR A 76 -8.62 -21.45 5.12
CA TYR A 76 -8.19 -20.07 4.99
C TYR A 76 -6.68 -19.96 5.15
N VAL A 77 -6.07 -19.03 4.42
CA VAL A 77 -4.66 -18.72 4.49
C VAL A 77 -4.53 -17.27 4.94
N LEU A 78 -3.70 -17.05 5.95
CA LEU A 78 -3.29 -15.70 6.35
C LEU A 78 -2.27 -15.17 5.35
N VAL A 79 -2.56 -14.01 4.77
CA VAL A 79 -1.74 -13.34 3.75
C VAL A 79 -1.45 -11.92 4.21
N ASN A 80 -0.17 -11.56 4.20
CA ASN A 80 0.30 -10.21 4.44
C ASN A 80 1.29 -9.87 3.32
N THR A 81 0.80 -9.10 2.34
CA THR A 81 1.54 -8.78 1.11
C THR A 81 2.77 -7.93 1.39
N ARG A 82 2.70 -7.05 2.41
CA ARG A 82 3.84 -6.28 2.89
C ARG A 82 4.95 -7.20 3.40
N ILE A 83 4.66 -8.16 4.28
CA ILE A 83 5.63 -9.11 4.83
C ILE A 83 6.28 -9.95 3.70
N ASP A 84 5.46 -10.44 2.77
CA ASP A 84 5.93 -11.20 1.61
C ASP A 84 6.93 -10.36 0.77
N TYR A 85 6.66 -9.06 0.60
CA TYR A 85 7.55 -8.14 -0.12
C TYR A 85 8.80 -7.75 0.67
N GLN A 86 8.67 -7.40 1.96
CA GLN A 86 9.75 -6.93 2.82
C GLN A 86 10.85 -7.99 2.99
N TYR A 87 10.46 -9.27 3.08
CA TYR A 87 11.39 -10.40 3.22
C TYR A 87 11.54 -11.20 1.93
N ARG A 88 11.33 -10.56 0.77
CA ARG A 88 11.62 -11.15 -0.54
C ARG A 88 13.08 -11.57 -0.68
N SER A 89 13.35 -12.47 -1.62
CA SER A 89 14.73 -12.87 -1.97
C SER A 89 15.60 -11.68 -2.34
N ASP A 90 16.89 -11.73 -2.00
CA ASP A 90 17.86 -10.66 -2.29
C ASP A 90 18.04 -10.40 -3.78
N ILE A 91 17.81 -11.41 -4.62
CA ILE A 91 17.84 -11.28 -6.09
C ILE A 91 16.74 -10.32 -6.57
N LEU A 92 15.63 -10.21 -5.83
CA LEU A 92 14.48 -9.38 -6.16
C LEU A 92 14.55 -8.01 -5.46
N ASN A 93 15.68 -7.64 -4.84
CA ASN A 93 15.78 -6.42 -4.04
C ASN A 93 15.50 -5.15 -4.87
N ARG A 94 15.87 -5.15 -6.16
CA ARG A 94 15.70 -4.02 -7.08
C ARG A 94 14.29 -3.84 -7.63
N MET A 95 13.37 -4.76 -7.34
CA MET A 95 12.00 -4.69 -7.84
C MET A 95 11.11 -3.92 -6.86
N CYS A 96 10.29 -3.01 -7.38
CA CYS A 96 9.28 -2.31 -6.59
C CYS A 96 8.11 -3.23 -6.21
N LEU A 97 7.27 -2.77 -5.28
CA LEU A 97 6.14 -3.54 -4.78
C LEU A 97 5.20 -3.96 -5.92
N TYR A 98 4.86 -3.03 -6.81
CA TYR A 98 3.99 -3.29 -7.95
C TYR A 98 4.55 -4.41 -8.85
N ASP A 99 5.83 -4.34 -9.22
CA ASP A 99 6.45 -5.31 -10.12
C ASP A 99 6.54 -6.71 -9.49
N VAL A 100 6.83 -6.80 -8.19
CA VAL A 100 6.87 -8.10 -7.50
C VAL A 100 5.51 -8.78 -7.56
N PHE A 101 4.41 -8.07 -7.25
CA PHE A 101 3.07 -8.64 -7.29
C PHE A 101 2.50 -8.81 -8.70
N SER A 102 3.08 -8.14 -9.70
CA SER A 102 2.76 -8.36 -11.11
C SER A 102 3.39 -9.64 -11.64
N ILE A 103 4.61 -9.95 -11.20
CA ILE A 103 5.47 -10.98 -11.81
C ILE A 103 5.52 -12.26 -10.98
N PHE A 104 5.31 -12.17 -9.67
CA PHE A 104 5.46 -13.29 -8.74
C PHE A 104 4.20 -13.52 -7.92
N TYR A 105 4.04 -14.76 -7.48
CA TYR A 105 3.06 -15.14 -6.48
C TYR A 105 3.67 -16.03 -5.41
N LYS A 106 3.08 -15.96 -4.22
CA LYS A 106 3.42 -16.84 -3.11
C LYS A 106 2.80 -18.22 -3.34
N LYS A 107 3.63 -19.26 -3.27
CA LYS A 107 3.24 -20.65 -3.45
C LYS A 107 3.73 -21.50 -2.28
N LYS A 108 2.86 -22.35 -1.74
CA LYS A 108 3.26 -23.36 -0.75
C LYS A 108 4.24 -24.36 -1.40
N MET A 109 5.37 -24.58 -0.76
CA MET A 109 6.38 -25.52 -1.26
C MET A 109 5.85 -26.94 -1.27
N ASN A 110 6.20 -27.68 -2.32
CA ASN A 110 5.96 -29.12 -2.41
C ASN A 110 7.28 -29.89 -2.59
N THR A 111 7.19 -31.22 -2.66
CA THR A 111 8.37 -32.08 -2.82
C THR A 111 9.12 -31.84 -4.14
N THR A 112 8.45 -31.37 -5.20
CA THR A 112 9.10 -31.07 -6.48
C THR A 112 9.87 -29.75 -6.44
N ASP A 113 9.35 -28.76 -5.72
CA ASP A 113 10.03 -27.48 -5.47
C ASP A 113 11.31 -27.69 -4.65
N LEU A 114 11.28 -28.55 -3.63
CA LEU A 114 12.47 -28.90 -2.85
C LEU A 114 13.56 -29.57 -3.70
N LYS A 115 13.18 -30.50 -4.60
CA LYS A 115 14.11 -31.13 -5.54
C LYS A 115 14.70 -30.13 -6.54
N TYR A 116 13.91 -29.16 -6.98
CA TYR A 116 14.37 -28.10 -7.88
C TYR A 116 15.41 -27.21 -7.20
N LEU A 117 15.13 -26.78 -5.97
CA LEU A 117 16.04 -25.93 -5.20
C LEU A 117 17.34 -26.65 -4.85
N SER A 118 17.28 -27.94 -4.48
CA SER A 118 18.50 -28.73 -4.22
C SER A 118 19.35 -28.93 -5.47
N LYS A 119 18.71 -29.09 -6.64
CA LYS A 119 19.41 -29.19 -7.92
C LYS A 119 20.14 -27.88 -8.27
N ILE A 120 19.50 -26.73 -8.07
CA ILE A 120 20.12 -25.41 -8.32
C ILE A 120 21.28 -25.17 -7.36
N ALA A 121 21.10 -25.48 -6.07
CA ALA A 121 22.15 -25.30 -5.07
C ALA A 121 23.39 -26.18 -5.33
N GLY A 122 23.20 -27.35 -5.95
CA GLY A 122 24.27 -28.28 -6.30
C GLY A 122 24.89 -28.07 -7.68
N SER A 123 24.31 -27.22 -8.55
CA SER A 123 24.79 -27.03 -9.93
C SER A 123 25.66 -25.78 -10.06
N THR A 124 26.99 -25.97 -10.07
CA THR A 124 27.93 -25.01 -10.64
C THR A 124 27.76 -25.03 -12.17
N GLU A 125 27.00 -24.09 -12.71
CA GLU A 125 26.96 -23.64 -14.12
C GLU A 125 26.84 -24.65 -15.28
N GLU A 126 26.57 -25.94 -15.07
CA GLU A 126 26.33 -26.85 -16.20
C GLU A 126 24.88 -26.72 -16.72
N LYS A 127 24.72 -26.00 -17.84
CA LYS A 127 23.49 -25.93 -18.63
C LYS A 127 23.18 -27.31 -19.24
N ILE A 128 22.60 -28.20 -18.44
CA ILE A 128 22.04 -29.45 -18.93
C ILE A 128 20.86 -29.09 -19.85
N SER A 129 20.99 -29.40 -21.14
CA SER A 129 19.94 -29.23 -22.15
C SER A 129 18.68 -30.00 -21.73
N GLN A 130 17.76 -29.31 -21.04
CA GLN A 130 16.48 -29.89 -20.64
C GLN A 130 15.51 -29.76 -21.81
N LYS A 131 15.05 -30.89 -22.33
CA LYS A 131 14.02 -30.94 -23.38
C LYS A 131 12.66 -30.62 -22.75
N GLY A 132 12.01 -29.54 -23.17
CA GLY A 132 10.67 -29.15 -22.72
C GLY A 132 10.52 -27.66 -22.43
N ARG A 133 9.33 -27.24 -21.96
CA ARG A 133 9.09 -25.88 -21.48
C ARG A 133 9.97 -25.63 -20.25
N PRO A 134 10.75 -24.53 -20.19
CA PRO A 134 11.58 -24.25 -19.05
C PRO A 134 10.71 -24.10 -17.79
N PRO A 135 11.14 -24.65 -16.64
CA PRO A 135 10.40 -24.49 -15.39
C PRO A 135 10.42 -23.02 -14.95
N ASN A 136 9.31 -22.54 -14.39
CA ASN A 136 9.23 -21.19 -13.85
C ASN A 136 10.28 -20.99 -12.74
N GLU A 137 10.83 -19.78 -12.67
CA GLU A 137 11.80 -19.38 -11.66
C GLU A 137 11.18 -19.40 -10.25
N ARG A 138 11.96 -19.82 -9.26
CA ARG A 138 11.56 -19.96 -7.86
C ARG A 138 12.56 -19.24 -6.96
N PHE A 139 12.05 -18.47 -6.01
CA PHE A 139 12.84 -17.66 -5.09
C PHE A 139 12.39 -17.92 -3.66
N LEU A 140 13.33 -18.24 -2.78
CA LEU A 140 13.07 -18.40 -1.34
C LEU A 140 12.94 -17.03 -0.67
N PHE A 141 12.08 -16.96 0.35
CA PHE A 141 12.05 -15.81 1.25
C PHE A 141 13.31 -15.77 2.14
N GLN A 142 13.60 -14.59 2.68
CA GLN A 142 14.61 -14.45 3.72
C GLN A 142 14.19 -15.20 4.99
N LYS A 143 15.18 -15.58 5.82
CA LYS A 143 14.96 -16.40 7.03
C LYS A 143 14.03 -15.72 8.05
N GLN A 144 13.96 -14.40 8.03
CA GLN A 144 13.11 -13.57 8.89
C GLN A 144 11.63 -13.66 8.52
N HIS A 145 11.30 -14.14 7.31
CA HIS A 145 9.91 -14.30 6.90
C HIS A 145 9.22 -15.42 7.71
N PRO A 146 8.03 -15.18 8.30
CA PRO A 146 7.34 -16.18 9.13
C PRO A 146 7.07 -17.52 8.42
N GLN A 147 6.92 -17.48 7.09
CA GLN A 147 6.64 -18.64 6.26
C GLN A 147 7.82 -19.07 5.37
N ALA A 148 9.06 -18.66 5.69
CA ALA A 148 10.25 -18.92 4.86
C ALA A 148 10.50 -20.41 4.56
N THR A 149 10.15 -21.29 5.49
CA THR A 149 10.36 -22.74 5.37
C THR A 149 9.25 -23.46 4.61
N THR A 150 8.07 -22.83 4.48
CA THR A 150 6.85 -23.47 3.96
C THR A 150 6.38 -22.88 2.63
N TYR A 151 6.75 -21.65 2.30
CA TYR A 151 6.36 -20.95 1.09
C TYR A 151 7.56 -20.37 0.34
N LEU A 152 7.40 -20.20 -0.97
CA LEU A 152 8.35 -19.53 -1.86
C LEU A 152 7.62 -18.57 -2.79
N MET A 153 8.37 -17.70 -3.48
CA MET A 153 7.86 -16.94 -4.60
C MET A 153 8.15 -17.65 -5.91
N MET A 154 7.11 -17.78 -6.74
CA MET A 154 7.21 -18.36 -8.07
C MET A 154 6.84 -17.31 -9.10
N LYS A 155 7.62 -17.25 -10.18
CA LYS A 155 7.31 -16.37 -11.31
C LYS A 155 6.05 -16.88 -12.02
N TYR A 156 5.12 -15.99 -12.34
CA TYR A 156 4.00 -16.33 -13.21
C TYR A 156 4.50 -16.70 -14.61
N SER A 157 3.66 -17.46 -15.33
CA SER A 157 3.90 -17.73 -16.76
C SER A 157 3.70 -16.49 -17.63
N GLU A 158 2.78 -15.62 -17.22
CA GLU A 158 2.40 -14.36 -17.85
C GLU A 158 2.20 -13.33 -16.74
N SER A 159 2.50 -12.05 -16.97
CA SER A 159 2.35 -11.03 -15.93
C SER A 159 0.89 -10.85 -15.55
N HIS A 160 0.64 -10.66 -14.25
CA HIS A 160 -0.65 -10.26 -13.73
C HIS A 160 -0.66 -8.75 -13.51
N VAL A 161 -1.85 -8.16 -13.50
CA VAL A 161 -2.08 -6.75 -13.16
C VAL A 161 -2.50 -6.67 -11.69
N PRO A 162 -1.70 -6.01 -10.82
CA PRO A 162 -2.09 -5.73 -9.46
C PRO A 162 -3.37 -4.90 -9.38
N VAL A 163 -4.37 -5.40 -8.66
CA VAL A 163 -5.60 -4.69 -8.32
C VAL A 163 -5.43 -4.14 -6.92
N LEU A 164 -5.37 -2.82 -6.81
CA LEU A 164 -5.20 -2.14 -5.54
C LEU A 164 -6.52 -2.19 -4.76
N TYR A 165 -6.49 -2.82 -3.59
CA TYR A 165 -7.59 -2.80 -2.64
C TYR A 165 -7.37 -1.73 -1.58
N GLY A 166 -8.47 -1.07 -1.21
CA GLY A 166 -8.49 0.04 -0.27
C GLY A 166 -8.75 1.38 -0.97
N PRO A 167 -8.49 2.50 -0.27
CA PRO A 167 -8.72 3.83 -0.82
C PRO A 167 -7.89 4.07 -2.08
N GLN A 168 -8.52 4.67 -3.09
CA GLN A 168 -7.84 5.01 -4.35
C GLN A 168 -6.62 5.90 -4.09
N ILE A 169 -5.60 5.79 -4.93
CA ILE A 169 -4.45 6.70 -4.89
C ILE A 169 -4.99 8.11 -5.16
N PRO A 170 -4.67 9.12 -4.33
CA PRO A 170 -5.15 10.48 -4.55
C PRO A 170 -4.65 11.06 -5.87
N ARG A 171 -5.23 12.18 -6.28
CA ARG A 171 -4.76 12.91 -7.46
C ARG A 171 -3.47 13.65 -7.15
N GLN A 172 -2.64 13.86 -8.17
CA GLN A 172 -1.39 14.58 -8.02
C GLN A 172 -1.59 16.09 -7.82
N ASP A 173 -2.67 16.65 -8.36
CA ASP A 173 -2.95 18.09 -8.43
C ASP A 173 -3.64 18.67 -7.18
N ARG A 174 -3.84 17.85 -6.15
CA ARG A 174 -4.50 18.23 -4.90
C ARG A 174 -3.50 18.39 -3.76
N ASP A 175 -3.30 19.62 -3.30
CA ASP A 175 -2.34 19.94 -2.23
C ASP A 175 -2.71 19.27 -0.90
N ASP A 176 -4.01 19.21 -0.56
CA ASP A 176 -4.52 18.60 0.67
C ASP A 176 -4.26 17.10 0.78
N THR A 177 -4.11 16.41 -0.35
CA THR A 177 -3.83 14.96 -0.41
C THR A 177 -2.44 14.64 -0.93
N ARG A 178 -1.58 15.65 -1.08
CA ARG A 178 -0.26 15.55 -1.72
C ARG A 178 0.70 14.61 -1.01
N GLU A 179 0.76 14.68 0.32
CA GLU A 179 1.59 13.80 1.14
C GLU A 179 1.19 12.33 0.96
N ARG A 180 -0.12 12.04 0.97
CA ARG A 180 -0.63 10.69 0.74
C ARG A 180 -0.36 10.21 -0.70
N TYR A 181 -0.53 11.07 -1.70
CA TYR A 181 -0.16 10.74 -3.08
C TYR A 181 1.31 10.32 -3.15
N CYS A 182 2.23 11.14 -2.62
CA CYS A 182 3.65 10.84 -2.63
C CYS A 182 3.97 9.53 -1.92
N ARG A 183 3.42 9.31 -0.72
CA ARG A 183 3.59 8.05 0.03
C ARG A 183 3.13 6.85 -0.78
N ALA A 184 1.97 6.92 -1.42
CA ALA A 184 1.42 5.81 -2.23
C ALA A 184 2.31 5.49 -3.45
N ILE A 185 2.75 6.52 -4.19
CA ILE A 185 3.61 6.34 -5.36
C ILE A 185 4.98 5.76 -4.98
N LEU A 186 5.60 6.29 -3.92
CA LEU A 186 6.89 5.78 -3.41
C LEU A 186 6.76 4.33 -2.94
N THR A 187 5.69 4.01 -2.20
CA THR A 187 5.41 2.66 -1.70
C THR A 187 5.26 1.64 -2.85
N LEU A 188 4.58 2.02 -3.94
CA LEU A 188 4.33 1.10 -5.05
C LEU A 188 5.52 0.94 -5.98
N PHE A 189 6.21 2.03 -6.29
CA PHE A 189 7.09 2.11 -7.45
C PHE A 189 8.58 2.31 -7.13
N LEU A 190 8.95 2.48 -5.86
CA LEU A 190 10.34 2.33 -5.45
C LEU A 190 10.61 0.95 -4.85
N PRO A 191 11.82 0.41 -5.03
CA PRO A 191 12.27 -0.75 -4.28
C PRO A 191 12.58 -0.39 -2.83
N TRP A 192 11.99 -1.11 -1.87
CA TRP A 192 12.23 -0.87 -0.45
C TRP A 192 12.13 -2.15 0.39
N ARG A 193 12.71 -2.13 1.58
CA ARG A 193 12.50 -3.13 2.65
C ARG A 193 12.14 -2.47 3.97
N THR A 194 12.61 -1.25 4.16
CA THR A 194 12.37 -0.44 5.36
C THR A 194 11.91 0.96 4.94
N VAL A 195 11.36 1.72 5.88
CA VAL A 195 10.85 3.06 5.60
C VAL A 195 11.96 4.03 5.18
N THR A 196 13.18 3.85 5.70
CA THR A 196 14.34 4.69 5.38
C THR A 196 14.82 4.54 3.94
N ASP A 197 14.46 3.45 3.24
CA ASP A 197 14.76 3.29 1.82
C ASP A 197 13.97 4.30 0.95
N ILE A 198 12.80 4.75 1.42
CA ILE A 198 11.87 5.60 0.66
C ILE A 198 11.68 6.99 1.23
N CYS A 199 11.84 7.18 2.55
CA CYS A 199 11.68 8.47 3.21
C CYS A 199 12.69 8.62 4.36
N ASP A 200 13.43 9.72 4.38
CA ASP A 200 14.33 10.01 5.50
C ASP A 200 13.54 10.53 6.69
N ILE A 201 14.04 10.30 7.91
CA ILE A 201 13.35 10.63 9.17
C ILE A 201 13.03 12.13 9.31
N SER A 202 13.80 12.99 8.62
CA SER A 202 13.65 14.44 8.65
C SER A 202 12.85 15.02 7.48
N GLN A 203 12.43 14.19 6.53
CA GLN A 203 11.74 14.63 5.31
C GLN A 203 10.25 14.32 5.37
N THR A 204 9.45 15.12 4.67
CA THR A 204 8.07 14.76 4.36
C THR A 204 8.04 13.79 3.17
N TRP A 205 6.89 13.15 2.92
CA TRP A 205 6.77 12.26 1.76
C TRP A 205 6.88 13.03 0.44
N GLU A 206 6.43 14.29 0.40
CA GLU A 206 6.63 15.13 -0.76
C GLU A 206 8.10 15.41 -1.05
N ASP A 207 8.90 15.75 -0.04
CA ASP A 207 10.34 15.99 -0.20
C ASP A 207 11.09 14.71 -0.61
N ALA A 208 10.72 13.58 0.00
CA ALA A 208 11.21 12.27 -0.39
C ALA A 208 10.86 11.92 -1.84
N PHE A 209 9.65 12.27 -2.30
CA PHE A 209 9.24 12.07 -3.68
C PHE A 209 10.07 12.92 -4.64
N LYS A 210 10.21 14.22 -4.35
CA LYS A 210 11.01 15.14 -5.19
C LYS A 210 12.44 14.65 -5.36
N SER A 211 13.06 14.16 -4.29
CA SER A 211 14.44 13.68 -4.29
C SER A 211 14.61 12.30 -4.97
N ARG A 212 13.65 11.38 -4.83
CA ARG A 212 13.78 9.98 -5.25
C ARG A 212 13.02 9.60 -6.53
N GLN A 213 12.15 10.45 -7.07
CA GLN A 213 11.33 10.16 -8.26
C GLN A 213 12.15 9.70 -9.49
N HIS A 214 13.41 10.12 -9.60
CA HIS A 214 14.32 9.72 -10.69
C HIS A 214 14.74 8.23 -10.62
N LEU A 215 14.54 7.57 -9.48
CA LEU A 215 14.81 6.15 -9.27
C LEU A 215 13.65 5.26 -9.73
N ILE A 216 12.47 5.86 -9.98
CA ILE A 216 11.30 5.14 -10.47
C ILE A 216 11.54 4.70 -11.92
N LEU A 217 11.27 3.42 -12.21
CA LEU A 217 11.49 2.84 -13.53
C LEU A 217 10.54 3.46 -14.57
N ARG A 218 11.01 3.54 -15.81
CA ARG A 218 10.27 4.19 -16.90
C ARG A 218 8.90 3.55 -17.18
N HIS A 219 8.78 2.22 -17.07
CA HIS A 219 7.49 1.55 -17.25
C HIS A 219 6.52 1.85 -16.10
N SER A 220 7.02 2.05 -14.88
CA SER A 220 6.23 2.45 -13.73
C SER A 220 5.63 3.84 -13.92
N TRP A 221 6.37 4.78 -14.53
CA TRP A 221 5.84 6.11 -14.88
C TRP A 221 4.61 6.07 -15.77
N ALA A 222 4.57 5.17 -16.76
CA ALA A 222 3.38 5.01 -17.60
C ALA A 222 2.15 4.59 -16.77
N ILE A 223 2.34 3.79 -15.71
CA ILE A 223 1.25 3.42 -14.78
C ILE A 223 0.85 4.62 -13.93
N ILE A 224 1.82 5.40 -13.43
CA ILE A 224 1.57 6.61 -12.64
C ILE A 224 0.77 7.64 -13.44
N GLU A 225 1.16 7.88 -14.70
CA GLU A 225 0.44 8.76 -15.63
C GLU A 225 -0.98 8.26 -15.90
N ASN A 226 -1.16 6.94 -16.07
CA ASN A 226 -2.49 6.34 -16.25
C ASN A 226 -3.39 6.51 -15.02
N ILE A 227 -2.84 6.47 -13.80
CA ILE A 227 -3.58 6.72 -12.56
C ILE A 227 -4.12 8.16 -12.57
N GLN A 228 -3.28 9.13 -12.96
CA GLN A 228 -3.70 10.53 -13.05
C GLN A 228 -4.75 10.74 -14.16
N LEU A 229 -4.54 10.15 -15.33
CA LEU A 229 -5.50 10.20 -16.44
C LEU A 229 -6.86 9.63 -16.05
N LEU A 230 -6.90 8.53 -15.29
CA LEU A 230 -8.14 7.94 -14.80
C LEU A 230 -8.95 8.94 -13.96
N HIS A 231 -8.29 9.74 -13.12
CA HIS A 231 -8.95 10.77 -12.32
C HIS A 231 -9.46 11.94 -13.16
N GLU A 232 -8.72 12.34 -14.20
CA GLU A 232 -9.13 13.38 -15.13
C GLU A 232 -10.38 12.95 -15.91
N CYS A 233 -10.37 11.76 -16.49
CA CYS A 233 -11.54 11.21 -17.18
C CYS A 233 -12.76 11.04 -16.26
N LYS A 234 -12.53 10.63 -15.01
CA LYS A 234 -13.61 10.52 -14.01
C LYS A 234 -14.23 11.89 -13.73
N LYS A 235 -13.40 12.92 -13.52
CA LYS A 235 -13.85 14.29 -13.28
C LYS A 235 -14.64 14.82 -14.48
N ASP A 236 -14.11 14.70 -15.70
CA ASP A 236 -14.78 15.20 -16.91
C ASP A 236 -16.15 14.55 -17.11
N ARG A 237 -16.24 13.24 -16.85
CA ARG A 237 -17.51 12.50 -16.91
C ARG A 237 -18.50 13.00 -15.86
N ASP A 238 -18.05 13.18 -14.62
CA ASP A 238 -18.91 13.58 -13.52
C ASP A 238 -19.37 15.05 -13.72
N ASP A 239 -18.50 15.94 -14.21
CA ASP A 239 -18.83 17.32 -14.59
C ASP A 239 -19.87 17.36 -15.74
N HIS A 240 -19.69 16.52 -16.76
CA HIS A 240 -20.66 16.39 -17.85
C HIS A 240 -22.03 15.87 -17.35
N LEU A 241 -22.03 14.89 -16.45
CA LEU A 241 -23.26 14.35 -15.87
C LEU A 241 -24.00 15.40 -15.03
N LEU A 242 -23.28 16.21 -14.25
CA LEU A 242 -23.85 17.33 -13.51
C LEU A 242 -24.47 18.38 -14.43
N GLN A 243 -23.81 18.70 -15.54
CA GLN A 243 -24.34 19.63 -16.54
C GLN A 243 -25.66 19.11 -17.15
N VAL A 244 -25.71 17.84 -17.56
CA VAL A 244 -26.94 17.23 -18.13
C VAL A 244 -28.09 17.24 -17.13
N ILE A 245 -27.81 16.99 -15.85
CA ILE A 245 -28.82 17.05 -14.79
C ILE A 245 -29.34 18.48 -14.60
N ALA A 246 -28.45 19.47 -14.61
CA ALA A 246 -28.84 20.88 -14.47
C ALA A 246 -29.71 21.36 -15.64
N GLU A 247 -29.34 21.00 -16.88
CA GLU A 247 -30.11 21.32 -18.09
C GLU A 247 -31.52 20.70 -18.06
N ALA A 248 -31.63 19.43 -17.64
CA ALA A 248 -32.91 18.75 -17.49
C ALA A 248 -33.82 19.37 -16.40
N GLN A 249 -33.23 19.97 -15.36
CA GLN A 249 -33.99 20.68 -14.32
C GLN A 249 -34.48 22.06 -14.79
N THR A 250 -33.70 22.76 -15.62
CA THR A 250 -34.14 24.02 -16.23
C THR A 250 -35.27 23.81 -17.23
N ASP A 251 -35.24 22.73 -18.03
CA ASP A 251 -36.30 22.44 -19.02
C ASP A 251 -37.60 21.93 -18.39
N ASN A 252 -37.51 21.27 -17.23
CA ASN A 252 -38.69 20.80 -16.47
C ASN A 252 -39.39 21.89 -15.64
N SER A 253 -38.90 23.14 -15.65
CA SER A 253 -39.62 24.27 -15.00
C SER A 253 -40.92 24.68 -15.72
N LEU A 254 -41.32 23.96 -16.79
CA LEU A 254 -42.58 24.14 -17.51
C LEU A 254 -43.59 22.99 -17.32
N VAL A 255 -43.35 22.06 -16.40
CA VAL A 255 -44.25 20.91 -16.15
C VAL A 255 -44.72 20.86 -14.68
N ASP A 256 -46.05 20.72 -14.55
CA ASP A 256 -46.91 20.70 -13.36
C ASP A 256 -46.37 19.82 -12.18
N PRO A 257 -46.42 20.27 -10.91
CA PRO A 257 -45.66 19.67 -9.80
C PRO A 257 -46.35 18.47 -9.13
N VAL A 258 -46.95 17.55 -9.90
CA VAL A 258 -47.77 16.45 -9.34
C VAL A 258 -47.17 15.05 -9.52
N LEU A 259 -45.94 14.91 -10.03
CA LEU A 259 -45.29 13.60 -10.08
C LEU A 259 -43.88 13.67 -9.49
N ILE A 260 -43.80 13.56 -8.16
CA ILE A 260 -42.58 13.10 -7.48
C ILE A 260 -42.65 11.57 -7.46
N PRO A 261 -41.83 10.82 -8.21
CA PRO A 261 -41.58 9.45 -7.88
C PRO A 261 -40.78 9.45 -6.58
N THR A 262 -41.31 8.83 -5.54
CA THR A 262 -40.53 8.35 -4.39
C THR A 262 -39.57 7.25 -4.88
N ASN A 263 -38.56 7.63 -5.64
CA ASN A 263 -37.36 6.84 -5.75
C ASN A 263 -36.50 7.29 -4.58
N GLN A 264 -36.51 6.50 -3.52
CA GLN A 264 -35.38 6.41 -2.61
C GLN A 264 -34.16 6.16 -3.50
N VAL A 265 -33.45 7.24 -3.83
CA VAL A 265 -32.04 7.13 -4.15
C VAL A 265 -31.45 6.69 -2.82
N ASP A 266 -31.26 5.39 -2.67
CA ASP A 266 -30.24 4.89 -1.74
C ASP A 266 -28.94 5.53 -2.22
N SER A 267 -28.67 6.70 -1.64
CA SER A 267 -27.39 7.39 -1.66
C SER A 267 -26.42 6.54 -0.85
N GLU A 268 -26.10 5.35 -1.38
CA GLU A 268 -25.03 4.51 -0.87
C GLU A 268 -23.73 4.93 -1.55
N TYR A 269 -23.32 6.19 -1.33
CA TYR A 269 -21.99 6.67 -1.70
C TYR A 269 -21.48 7.58 -0.60
N GLY A 270 -20.72 6.98 0.31
CA GLY A 270 -19.94 7.67 1.34
C GLY A 270 -18.91 8.59 0.70
N THR A 271 -19.29 9.84 0.52
CA THR A 271 -18.41 10.99 0.67
C THR A 271 -18.61 11.52 2.09
N ASP A 272 -17.95 10.88 3.06
CA ASP A 272 -17.40 11.54 4.28
C ASP A 272 -16.67 10.58 5.22
N ASP A 273 -16.91 9.26 5.15
CA ASP A 273 -16.25 8.32 6.09
C ASP A 273 -14.72 8.20 5.90
N SER A 274 -14.16 8.69 4.79
CA SER A 274 -12.69 8.81 4.64
C SER A 274 -12.13 10.03 5.35
N ASP A 275 -12.92 11.10 5.41
CA ASP A 275 -12.51 12.38 6.00
C ASP A 275 -12.64 12.28 7.52
N ASP A 276 -13.65 11.58 8.04
CA ASP A 276 -13.74 11.17 9.46
C ASP A 276 -12.55 10.28 9.88
N LEU A 277 -12.08 9.39 8.99
CA LEU A 277 -10.93 8.53 9.25
C LEU A 277 -9.57 9.26 9.09
N LEU A 278 -9.53 10.31 8.28
CA LEU A 278 -8.37 11.21 8.12
C LEU A 278 -8.30 12.23 9.26
N GLU A 279 -9.44 12.72 9.75
CA GLU A 279 -9.57 13.55 10.94
C GLU A 279 -9.18 12.74 12.19
N LEU A 280 -9.58 11.47 12.29
CA LEU A 280 -9.12 10.57 13.35
C LEU A 280 -7.60 10.31 13.31
N LEU A 281 -6.99 10.28 12.12
CA LEU A 281 -5.53 10.14 11.96
C LEU A 281 -4.79 11.46 12.21
N GLY A 282 -5.37 12.62 11.87
CA GLY A 282 -4.83 13.95 12.16
C GLY A 282 -4.94 14.35 13.63
N ASN A 283 -6.00 13.89 14.32
CA ASN A 283 -6.22 14.13 15.75
C ASN A 283 -5.23 13.38 16.67
N LEU A 284 -4.46 12.43 16.14
CA LEU A 284 -3.34 11.81 16.86
C LEU A 284 -2.12 12.75 16.94
N ASP A 285 -1.96 13.66 15.98
CA ASP A 285 -0.90 14.68 15.98
C ASP A 285 -1.26 15.88 16.90
N GLU A 286 -2.53 16.28 16.99
CA GLU A 286 -2.92 17.40 17.87
C GLU A 286 -2.96 17.02 19.36
N ASN A 287 -3.39 15.79 19.69
CA ASN A 287 -3.43 15.33 21.08
C ASN A 287 -2.03 15.02 21.65
N THR A 288 -1.05 14.72 20.81
CA THR A 288 0.37 14.58 21.24
C THR A 288 1.03 15.94 21.47
N VAL A 289 0.59 17.00 20.80
CA VAL A 289 1.07 18.38 21.03
C VAL A 289 0.40 19.02 22.26
N ALA A 290 -0.87 18.72 22.52
CA ALA A 290 -1.60 19.28 23.67
C ALA A 290 -1.12 18.75 25.03
N MET A 291 -0.53 17.55 25.08
CA MET A 291 0.06 16.97 26.30
C MET A 291 1.45 17.53 26.65
N LEU A 292 2.05 18.37 25.80
CA LEU A 292 3.39 18.97 26.04
C LEU A 292 3.36 20.39 26.61
N ASN A 293 2.20 20.97 26.90
CA ASN A 293 2.12 22.30 27.53
C ASN A 293 1.06 22.40 28.65
N PRO A 294 1.32 21.89 29.85
CA PRO A 294 0.58 22.31 31.02
C PRO A 294 1.20 23.61 31.58
N THR A 295 0.33 24.60 31.80
CA THR A 295 0.50 25.77 32.68
C THR A 295 1.13 27.05 32.10
N LYS A 296 0.26 28.00 31.77
CA LYS A 296 0.37 29.40 32.23
C LYS A 296 -1.00 30.09 32.23
N LYS A 297 -1.80 29.78 33.26
CA LYS A 297 -2.82 30.70 33.81
C LYS A 297 -2.71 30.70 35.32
N LEU A 298 -1.92 31.63 35.86
CA LEU A 298 -2.29 32.40 37.06
C LEU A 298 -1.35 33.61 37.23
N ASN A 299 -1.96 34.80 37.29
CA ASN A 299 -1.52 36.07 37.92
C ASN A 299 -1.77 37.30 37.02
N ARG A 300 -3.02 37.76 36.95
CA ARG A 300 -3.51 38.91 37.74
C ARG A 300 -5.01 39.08 37.55
#